data_AF-A0A7V1HY97-F1
#
_entry.id   AF-A0A7V1HY97-F1
#
_cell.length_a   1.000
_cell.length_b   1.000
_cell.length_c   1.000
_cell.angle_alpha   90.00
_cell.angle_beta   90.00
_cell.angle_gamma   90.00
#
_symmetry.space_group_name_H-M   'P 1'
#
loop_
_entity.id
_entity.type
_entity.pdbx_description
1 polymer ?
#
loop_
_entity_poly.entity_id
_entity_poly.type
_entity_poly.pdbx_seq_one_letter_code
_entity_poly.pdbx_strand_id
1 'polypeptide(L)'
;MGAAILGATFSILNKKWLITGQELKMTYIQLTSVVITISLFFLIFSGIFDLKYQIPHGIDWFYMFVFALFCTVIAYYLYLKAFNHISAFDVSLAFNMEPIYGIIMAALLLKDYKEVSAMVYLGMLFIISLVFLDTYIKFKKSKVKSEADSIDII
;
A
#
# COMPACT_ATOMS: atom_id res chain seq x y z
N MET A 1 9.33 -11.17 -10.06
CA MET A 1 8.47 -12.36 -9.82
C MET A 1 8.42 -12.76 -8.35
N GLY A 2 9.56 -12.99 -7.67
CA GLY A 2 9.60 -13.40 -6.25
C GLY A 2 8.86 -12.46 -5.28
N ALA A 3 9.05 -11.14 -5.42
CA ALA A 3 8.36 -10.15 -4.57
C ALA A 3 6.82 -10.18 -4.70
N ALA A 4 6.29 -10.44 -5.90
CA ALA A 4 4.84 -10.51 -6.13
C ALA A 4 4.23 -11.75 -5.48
N ILE A 5 4.92 -12.90 -5.55
CA ILE A 5 4.48 -14.15 -4.91
C ILE A 5 4.49 -14.00 -3.38
N LEU A 6 5.57 -13.44 -2.83
CA LEU A 6 5.68 -13.16 -1.40
C LEU A 6 4.61 -12.16 -0.94
N GLY A 7 4.42 -11.07 -1.67
CA GLY A 7 3.40 -10.06 -1.37
C GLY A 7 1.99 -10.62 -1.37
N ALA A 8 1.63 -11.41 -2.39
CA ALA A 8 0.33 -12.08 -2.47
C ALA A 8 0.12 -13.08 -1.33
N THR A 9 1.14 -13.89 -1.04
CA THR A 9 1.10 -14.89 0.04
C THR A 9 0.97 -14.22 1.41
N PHE A 10 1.77 -13.18 1.67
CA PHE A 10 1.71 -12.36 2.88
C PHE A 10 0.34 -11.69 3.05
N SER A 11 -0.24 -11.15 1.98
CA SER A 11 -1.59 -10.58 1.96
C SER A 11 -2.65 -11.61 2.38
N ILE A 12 -2.62 -12.82 1.82
CA ILE A 12 -3.57 -13.90 2.15
C ILE A 12 -3.38 -14.36 3.62
N LEU A 13 -2.14 -14.54 4.05
CA LEU A 13 -1.80 -14.90 5.43
C LEU A 13 -2.28 -13.83 6.40
N ASN A 14 -1.95 -12.56 6.15
CA ASN A 14 -2.41 -11.47 7.00
C ASN A 14 -3.93 -11.47 7.13
N LYS A 15 -4.68 -11.66 6.05
CA LYS A 15 -6.15 -11.73 6.11
C LYS A 15 -6.67 -12.90 6.96
N LYS A 16 -5.98 -14.05 6.95
CA LYS A 16 -6.36 -15.22 7.75
C LYS A 16 -6.04 -15.06 9.25
N TRP A 17 -4.96 -14.36 9.56
CA TRP A 17 -4.45 -14.19 10.93
C TRP A 17 -4.87 -12.86 11.57
N LEU A 18 -5.49 -11.95 10.80
CA LEU A 18 -6.12 -10.74 11.31
C LEU A 18 -7.39 -11.10 12.09
N ILE A 19 -7.26 -11.11 13.42
CA ILE A 19 -8.39 -11.19 14.35
C ILE A 19 -8.92 -9.76 14.51
N THR A 20 -10.16 -9.54 14.05
CA THR A 20 -10.86 -8.26 14.18
C THR A 20 -10.86 -7.77 15.63
N GLY A 21 -10.37 -6.55 15.88
CA GLY A 21 -10.23 -5.95 17.21
C GLY A 21 -8.83 -6.04 17.84
N GLN A 22 -7.84 -6.70 17.20
CA GLN A 22 -6.45 -6.73 17.65
C GLN A 22 -5.44 -6.21 16.60
N GLU A 23 -5.89 -5.38 15.66
CA GLU A 23 -5.09 -4.86 14.54
C GLU A 23 -3.84 -4.11 15.00
N LEU A 24 -3.95 -3.39 16.13
CA LEU A 24 -2.84 -2.66 16.73
C LEU A 24 -1.73 -3.59 17.24
N LYS A 25 -2.10 -4.73 17.85
CA LYS A 25 -1.14 -5.75 18.30
C LYS A 25 -0.42 -6.39 17.12
N MET A 26 -1.17 -6.69 16.05
CA MET A 26 -0.59 -7.27 14.83
C MET A 26 0.38 -6.30 14.15
N THR A 27 0.01 -5.01 14.08
CA THR A 27 0.88 -3.94 13.56
C THR A 27 2.20 -3.87 14.33
N TYR A 28 2.12 -3.89 15.66
CA TYR A 28 3.31 -3.85 16.52
C TYR A 28 4.25 -5.04 16.28
N ILE A 29 3.71 -6.26 16.22
CA ILE A 29 4.50 -7.47 15.97
C ILE A 29 5.16 -7.42 14.60
N GLN A 30 4.43 -7.01 13.55
CA GLN A 30 4.96 -6.95 12.20
C GLN A 30 6.06 -5.90 12.04
N LEU A 31 5.86 -4.69 12.56
CA LEU A 31 6.87 -3.63 12.49
C LEU A 31 8.13 -4.00 13.30
N THR A 32 7.96 -4.65 14.46
CA THR A 32 9.11 -5.14 15.26
C THR A 32 9.86 -6.23 14.52
N SER A 33 9.15 -7.16 13.86
CA SER A 33 9.77 -8.19 13.02
C SER A 33 10.55 -7.57 11.86
N VAL A 34 10.02 -6.53 11.21
CA VAL A 34 10.70 -5.82 10.12
C VAL A 34 12.01 -5.21 10.61
N VAL A 35 12.01 -4.55 11.76
CA VAL A 35 13.23 -3.98 12.36
C VAL A 35 14.27 -5.07 12.62
N ILE A 36 13.88 -6.17 13.25
CA ILE A 36 14.79 -7.29 13.55
C ILE A 36 15.37 -7.90 12.27
N THR A 37 14.53 -8.19 11.28
CA THR A 37 14.96 -8.81 10.02
C THR A 37 15.89 -7.88 9.22
N ILE A 38 15.57 -6.59 9.13
CA ILE A 38 16.41 -5.61 8.43
C ILE A 38 17.75 -5.43 9.15
N SER A 39 17.74 -5.28 10.48
CA SER A 39 18.97 -5.15 11.27
C SER A 39 19.87 -6.38 11.12
N LEU A 40 19.30 -7.59 11.13
CA LEU A 40 20.05 -8.83 10.95
C LEU A 40 20.61 -8.96 9.52
N PHE A 41 19.83 -8.56 8.51
CA PHE A 41 20.29 -8.54 7.12
C PHE A 41 21.51 -7.62 6.95
N PHE A 42 21.43 -6.39 7.46
CA PHE A 42 22.57 -5.47 7.40
C PHE A 42 23.78 -5.97 8.18
N LEU A 43 23.58 -6.61 9.34
CA LEU A 43 24.68 -7.18 10.12
C LEU A 43 25.45 -8.24 9.31
N ILE A 44 24.75 -9.17 8.67
CA ILE A 44 25.34 -10.29 7.91
C ILE A 44 26.04 -9.80 6.62
N PHE A 45 25.46 -8.81 5.94
CA PHE A 45 25.93 -8.36 4.63
C PHE A 45 26.82 -7.11 4.68
N SER A 46 27.04 -6.52 5.87
CA SER A 46 27.84 -5.30 6.06
C SER A 46 29.25 -5.37 5.48
N GLY A 47 29.88 -6.55 5.45
CA GLY A 47 31.23 -6.75 4.91
C GLY A 47 31.32 -6.91 3.38
N ILE A 48 30.18 -7.07 2.69
CA ILE A 48 30.13 -7.29 1.24
C ILE A 48 29.86 -5.98 0.49
N PHE A 49 29.17 -5.04 1.12
CA PHE A 49 28.81 -3.76 0.53
C PHE A 49 29.65 -2.63 1.13
N ASP A 50 30.39 -1.89 0.30
CA ASP A 50 31.10 -0.67 0.71
C ASP A 50 30.09 0.48 0.91
N LEU A 51 29.33 0.38 2.00
CA LEU A 51 28.29 1.33 2.33
C LEU A 51 28.90 2.49 3.10
N LYS A 52 29.14 3.61 2.41
CA LYS A 52 29.40 4.89 3.06
C LYS A 52 28.11 5.40 3.69
N TYR A 53 27.91 5.05 4.96
CA TYR A 53 26.80 5.57 5.75
C TYR A 53 27.03 7.05 6.06
N GLN A 54 26.20 7.91 5.49
CA GLN A 54 26.03 9.26 6.02
C GLN A 54 25.06 9.18 7.19
N ILE A 55 25.59 9.41 8.40
CA ILE A 55 24.78 9.41 9.62
C ILE A 55 24.04 10.76 9.65
N PRO A 56 22.71 10.78 9.75
CA PRO A 56 21.96 12.02 9.90
C PRO A 56 22.37 12.73 11.20
N HIS A 57 22.42 14.06 11.18
CA HIS A 57 22.91 14.85 12.32
C HIS A 57 21.88 15.90 12.77
N GLY A 58 21.76 16.11 14.08
CA GLY A 58 20.91 17.15 14.64
C GLY A 58 19.42 16.94 14.36
N ILE A 59 18.80 17.89 13.66
CA ILE A 59 17.35 17.94 13.44
C ILE A 59 16.83 16.91 12.43
N ASP A 60 17.71 16.32 11.62
CA ASP A 60 17.35 15.29 10.66
C ASP A 60 16.71 14.07 11.34
N TRP A 61 17.18 13.74 12.56
CA TRP A 61 16.59 12.69 13.39
C TRP A 61 15.13 12.99 13.74
N PHE A 62 14.79 14.25 14.00
CA PHE A 62 13.43 14.64 14.30
C PHE A 62 12.53 14.51 13.07
N TYR A 63 12.97 14.99 11.90
CA TYR A 63 12.22 14.83 10.66
C TYR A 63 12.01 13.36 10.28
N MET A 64 13.06 12.53 10.41
CA MET A 64 12.95 11.08 10.16
C MET A 64 11.97 10.41 11.13
N PHE A 65 12.00 10.80 12.42
CA PHE A 65 11.08 10.25 13.42
C PHE A 65 9.62 10.59 13.10
N VAL A 66 9.35 11.87 12.79
CA VAL A 66 8.00 12.32 12.39
C VAL A 66 7.57 11.59 11.11
N PHE A 67 8.41 11.54 10.09
CA PHE A 67 8.08 10.86 8.83
C PHE A 67 7.84 9.36 9.03
N ALA A 68 8.67 8.67 9.80
CA ALA A 68 8.50 7.25 10.11
C ALA A 68 7.18 6.97 10.86
N LEU A 69 6.82 7.80 11.83
CA LEU A 69 5.55 7.65 12.53
C LEU A 69 4.35 7.85 11.60
N PHE A 70 4.32 8.95 10.86
CA PHE A 70 3.19 9.28 9.99
C PHE A 70 3.10 8.36 8.76
N CYS A 71 4.21 8.15 8.07
CA CYS A 71 4.26 7.40 6.81
C CYS A 71 4.33 5.89 7.02
N THR A 72 4.93 5.40 8.12
CA THR A 72 5.04 3.95 8.36
C THR A 72 4.04 3.48 9.39
N VAL A 73 4.10 3.95 10.63
CA VAL A 73 3.30 3.36 11.72
C VAL A 73 1.81 3.62 11.53
N ILE A 74 1.42 4.87 11.31
CA ILE A 74 0.00 5.26 11.17
C ILE A 74 -0.57 4.73 9.86
N ALA A 75 0.13 4.95 8.73
CA ALA A 75 -0.34 4.48 7.44
C ALA A 75 -0.49 2.96 7.39
N TYR A 76 0.46 2.21 7.98
CA TYR A 76 0.39 0.75 8.00
C TYR A 76 -0.73 0.21 8.91
N TYR A 77 -0.95 0.83 10.07
CA TYR A 77 -2.10 0.52 10.92
C TYR A 77 -3.42 0.75 10.17
N LEU A 78 -3.55 1.89 9.48
CA LEU A 78 -4.74 2.22 8.71
C LEU A 78 -4.92 1.28 7.52
N TYR A 79 -3.82 0.92 6.86
CA TYR A 79 -3.78 -0.09 5.81
C TYR A 79 -4.32 -1.43 6.32
N LEU A 80 -3.80 -1.98 7.43
CA LEU A 80 -4.28 -3.25 7.99
C LEU A 80 -5.75 -3.18 8.42
N LYS A 81 -6.18 -2.04 8.95
CA LYS A 81 -7.59 -1.81 9.30
C LYS A 81 -8.49 -1.80 8.06
N ALA A 82 -8.07 -1.12 6.99
CA ALA A 82 -8.80 -1.08 5.72
C ALA A 82 -8.80 -2.45 5.04
N PHE A 83 -7.70 -3.20 5.14
CA PHE A 83 -7.50 -4.52 4.55
C PHE A 83 -8.56 -5.55 4.97
N ASN A 84 -9.14 -5.41 6.16
CA ASN A 84 -10.26 -6.25 6.62
C ASN A 84 -11.58 -5.97 5.87
N HIS A 85 -11.73 -4.81 5.25
CA HIS A 85 -12.97 -4.36 4.62
C HIS A 85 -12.93 -4.37 3.08
N ILE A 86 -11.75 -4.52 2.48
CA ILE A 86 -11.54 -4.48 1.03
C ILE A 86 -11.05 -5.82 0.48
N SER A 87 -11.31 -6.08 -0.81
CA SER A 87 -10.87 -7.32 -1.45
C SER A 87 -9.36 -7.27 -1.78
N ALA A 88 -8.71 -8.43 -1.92
CA ALA A 88 -7.29 -8.48 -2.29
C ALA A 88 -7.02 -7.86 -3.68
N PHE A 89 -8.01 -7.89 -4.57
CA PHE A 89 -7.95 -7.22 -5.87
C PHE A 89 -7.90 -5.70 -5.72
N ASP A 90 -8.71 -5.17 -4.81
CA ASP A 90 -8.88 -3.72 -4.58
C ASP A 90 -7.59 -3.13 -4.03
N VAL A 91 -6.94 -3.87 -3.14
CA VAL A 91 -5.63 -3.49 -2.59
C VAL A 91 -4.57 -3.47 -3.69
N SER A 92 -4.53 -4.52 -4.53
CA SER A 92 -3.60 -4.56 -5.65
C SER A 92 -3.83 -3.41 -6.64
N LEU A 93 -5.09 -3.04 -6.83
CA LEU A 93 -5.49 -1.94 -7.71
C LEU A 93 -5.15 -0.57 -7.10
N ALA A 94 -5.30 -0.42 -5.79
CA ALA A 94 -4.88 0.78 -5.05
C ALA A 94 -3.35 0.97 -5.09
N PHE A 95 -2.56 -0.10 -5.00
CA PHE A 95 -1.11 -0.02 -5.19
C PHE A 95 -0.72 0.39 -6.62
N ASN A 96 -1.45 -0.09 -7.63
CA ASN A 96 -1.24 0.34 -9.01
C ASN A 96 -1.63 1.82 -9.25
N MET A 97 -2.39 2.44 -8.34
CA MET A 97 -2.72 3.86 -8.38
C MET A 97 -1.64 4.76 -7.78
N GLU A 98 -0.76 4.25 -6.94
CA GLU A 98 0.39 4.99 -6.39
C GLU A 98 1.25 5.69 -7.47
N PRO A 99 1.70 5.02 -8.56
CA PRO A 99 2.45 5.68 -9.61
C PRO A 99 1.63 6.74 -10.35
N ILE A 100 0.32 6.58 -10.48
CA ILE A 100 -0.55 7.56 -11.17
C ILE A 100 -0.63 8.85 -10.38
N TYR A 101 -0.86 8.76 -9.07
CA TYR A 101 -0.83 9.93 -8.21
C TYR A 101 0.56 10.58 -8.19
N GLY A 102 1.62 9.77 -8.21
CA GLY A 102 2.99 10.26 -8.33
C GLY A 102 3.22 11.09 -9.59
N ILE A 103 2.77 10.59 -10.76
CA ILE A 103 2.89 11.30 -12.04
C ILE A 103 2.08 12.60 -12.04
N ILE A 104 0.85 12.57 -11.52
CA ILE A 104 0.00 13.77 -11.42
C ILE A 104 0.64 14.82 -10.51
N MET A 105 1.14 14.40 -9.35
CA MET A 105 1.81 15.30 -8.39
C MET A 105 3.10 15.87 -8.97
N ALA A 106 3.90 15.06 -9.67
CA ALA A 106 5.10 15.52 -10.37
C ALA A 106 4.75 16.56 -11.44
N ALA A 107 3.73 16.30 -12.26
CA ALA A 107 3.28 17.23 -13.30
C ALA A 107 2.78 18.57 -12.71
N LEU A 108 2.09 18.55 -11.55
CA LEU A 108 1.59 19.75 -10.90
C LEU A 108 2.70 20.56 -10.18
N LEU A 109 3.59 19.87 -9.46
CA LEU A 109 4.62 20.52 -8.62
C LEU A 109 5.85 20.93 -9.43
N LEU A 110 6.35 20.07 -10.32
CA LEU A 110 7.54 20.34 -11.12
C LEU A 110 7.19 21.04 -12.45
N LYS A 111 5.89 21.12 -12.80
CA LYS A 111 5.40 21.67 -14.07
C LYS A 111 6.02 21.00 -15.31
N ASP A 112 6.52 19.79 -15.16
CA ASP A 112 7.24 19.05 -16.20
C ASP A 112 6.31 18.12 -16.98
N TYR A 113 5.17 18.65 -17.41
CA TYR A 113 4.17 17.88 -18.16
C TYR A 113 4.63 17.51 -19.57
N LYS A 114 5.77 18.03 -20.04
CA LYS A 114 6.27 17.82 -21.42
C LYS A 114 7.21 16.62 -21.54
N GLU A 115 7.84 16.18 -20.46
CA GLU A 115 8.73 15.01 -20.48
C GLU A 115 7.99 13.67 -20.28
N VAL A 116 6.67 13.71 -20.04
CA VAL A 116 5.86 12.50 -19.88
C VAL A 116 5.61 11.85 -21.26
N SER A 117 6.17 10.65 -21.46
CA SER A 117 5.98 9.87 -22.69
C SER A 117 4.50 9.53 -22.95
N ALA A 118 4.10 9.52 -24.22
CA ALA A 118 2.76 9.13 -24.65
C ALA A 118 2.32 7.74 -24.13
N MET A 119 3.26 6.81 -23.93
CA MET A 119 2.98 5.48 -23.35
C MET A 119 2.54 5.56 -21.89
N VAL A 120 3.06 6.52 -21.12
CA VAL A 120 2.68 6.72 -19.71
C VAL A 120 1.22 7.20 -19.62
N TYR A 121 0.80 8.09 -20.52
CA TYR A 121 -0.59 8.53 -20.60
C TYR A 121 -1.55 7.39 -20.96
N LEU A 122 -1.17 6.51 -21.90
CA LEU A 122 -1.97 5.32 -22.23
C LEU A 122 -2.07 4.36 -21.04
N GLY A 123 -0.96 4.09 -20.35
CA GLY A 123 -0.97 3.25 -19.14
C GLY A 123 -1.86 3.81 -18.04
N MET A 124 -1.79 5.13 -17.81
CA MET A 124 -2.66 5.82 -16.86
C MET A 124 -4.14 5.66 -17.22
N LEU A 125 -4.50 5.86 -18.50
CA LEU A 125 -5.87 5.71 -18.98
C LEU A 125 -6.40 4.29 -18.76
N PHE A 126 -5.59 3.26 -19.02
CA PHE A 126 -5.97 1.86 -18.80
C PHE A 126 -6.25 1.57 -17.32
N ILE A 127 -5.34 1.95 -16.42
CA ILE A 127 -5.49 1.68 -14.98
C ILE A 127 -6.71 2.44 -14.41
N ILE A 128 -6.90 3.70 -14.80
CA ILE A 128 -8.08 4.49 -14.42
C ILE A 128 -9.36 3.80 -14.89
N SER A 129 -9.41 3.36 -16.15
CA SER A 129 -10.58 2.68 -16.72
C SER A 129 -10.92 1.39 -15.96
N LEU A 130 -9.91 0.61 -15.57
CA LEU A 130 -10.09 -0.61 -14.77
C LEU A 130 -10.63 -0.32 -13.37
N VAL A 131 -10.15 0.74 -12.71
CA VAL A 131 -10.69 1.19 -11.40
C VAL A 131 -12.16 1.57 -11.51
N PHE A 132 -12.53 2.36 -12.51
CA PHE A 132 -13.92 2.74 -12.71
C PHE A 132 -14.79 1.53 -13.01
N LEU A 133 -14.32 0.57 -13.81
CA LEU A 133 -15.07 -0.63 -14.13
C LEU A 133 -15.27 -1.54 -12.90
N ASP A 134 -14.22 -1.77 -12.10
CA ASP A 134 -14.32 -2.56 -10.87
C ASP A 134 -15.29 -1.93 -9.87
N THR A 135 -15.16 -0.61 -9.67
CA THR A 135 -16.08 0.16 -8.82
C THR A 135 -17.52 0.05 -9.32
N TYR A 136 -17.74 0.25 -10.62
CA TYR A 136 -19.08 0.18 -11.24
C TYR A 136 -19.72 -1.20 -11.06
N ILE A 137 -18.96 -2.29 -11.28
CA ILE A 137 -19.46 -3.66 -11.11
C ILE A 137 -19.87 -3.92 -9.64
N LYS A 138 -19.10 -3.44 -8.67
CA LYS A 138 -19.44 -3.57 -7.24
C LYS A 138 -20.67 -2.77 -6.85
N PHE A 139 -20.80 -1.54 -7.34
CA PHE A 139 -22.01 -0.73 -7.10
C PHE A 139 -23.27 -1.42 -7.63
N LYS A 140 -23.18 -2.06 -8.82
CA LYS A 140 -24.31 -2.82 -9.38
C LYS A 140 -24.63 -4.06 -8.55
N LYS A 141 -23.63 -4.83 -8.09
CA LYS A 141 -23.84 -5.98 -7.20
C LYS A 141 -24.41 -5.59 -5.83
N SER A 142 -24.00 -4.44 -5.28
CA SER A 142 -24.51 -3.93 -4.00
C SER A 142 -25.98 -3.53 -4.07
N LYS A 143 -26.44 -2.91 -5.17
CA LYS A 143 -27.86 -2.62 -5.38
C LYS A 143 -28.72 -3.89 -5.49
N VAL A 144 -28.26 -4.88 -6.26
CA VAL A 144 -29.02 -6.13 -6.46
C VAL A 144 -29.18 -6.92 -5.16
N LYS A 145 -28.21 -6.89 -4.25
CA LYS A 145 -28.33 -7.54 -2.94
C LYS A 145 -29.27 -6.79 -1.98
N SER A 146 -29.32 -5.46 -2.05
CA SER A 146 -30.26 -4.64 -1.27
C SER A 146 -31.71 -4.81 -1.74
N GLU A 147 -31.94 -5.03 -3.04
CA GLU A 147 -33.28 -5.23 -3.61
C GLU A 147 -33.83 -6.64 -3.33
N ALA A 148 -32.96 -7.65 -3.26
CA ALA A 148 -33.33 -9.01 -2.87
C ALA A 148 -33.69 -9.14 -1.38
N ASP A 149 -32.93 -8.53 -0.46
CA ASP A 149 -33.26 -8.51 0.98
C ASP A 149 -34.56 -7.74 1.28
N SER A 150 -35.01 -6.85 0.39
CA SER A 150 -36.27 -6.11 0.53
C SER A 150 -37.50 -6.93 0.12
N ILE A 151 -37.32 -7.96 -0.70
CA ILE A 151 -38.39 -8.84 -1.19
C ILE A 151 -38.61 -10.02 -0.22
N ASP A 152 -37.57 -10.50 0.45
CA ASP A 152 -37.68 -11.60 1.44
C ASP A 152 -38.29 -11.16 2.79
N ILE A 153 -38.54 -9.85 2.99
CA ILE A 153 -39.16 -9.28 4.21
C ILE A 153 -40.68 -9.02 4.03
N ILE A 154 -41.23 -9.17 2.81
CA ILE A 154 -42.67 -9.02 2.50
C ILE A 154 -43.31 -10.39 2.27
#